data_AF-A0A1Q5UA93-F1
#
_entry.id   AF-A0A1Q5UA93-F1
#
_cell.length_a   1.000
_cell.length_b   1.000
_cell.length_c   1.000
_cell.angle_alpha   90.00
_cell.angle_beta   90.00
_cell.angle_gamma   90.00
#
_symmetry.space_group_name_H-M   'P 1'
#
loop_
_entity.id
_entity.type
_entity.pdbx_description
1 polymer ?
#
loop_
_entity_poly.entity_id
_entity_poly.type
_entity_poly.pdbx_seq_one_letter_code
_entity_poly.pdbx_strand_id
1 'polypeptide(L)'
;MALNGIFAEHHILRFLSVKVGTTLRLGISVLYTFIASICMSGNIWAFREGWDVNGGQVALTWMAIWLVMHLNFLLIDSVTTVIPMKFMPFAILTWIIINVSSSLLPFDLSPGFYRVGYALPDHQLYQLLLDIWTDGCNPPLYRSLPILFSWWIIGFVAFLAGMRKRHNEEMSGETEKDLAEIPLTAV
;
A
#
# COMPACT_ATOMS: atom_id res chain seq x y z
N MET A 1 -4.17 -9.97 0.77
CA MET A 1 -4.04 -10.95 1.86
C MET A 1 -4.78 -12.25 1.60
N ALA A 2 -6.11 -12.26 1.48
CA ALA A 2 -6.87 -13.48 1.16
C ALA A 2 -6.44 -14.13 -0.17
N LEU A 3 -6.19 -13.32 -1.21
CA LEU A 3 -5.68 -13.80 -2.50
C LEU A 3 -4.33 -14.54 -2.38
N ASN A 4 -3.49 -14.20 -1.40
CA ASN A 4 -2.20 -14.89 -1.22
C ASN A 4 -2.38 -16.30 -0.69
N GLY A 5 -3.35 -16.51 0.20
CA GLY A 5 -3.71 -17.85 0.68
C GLY A 5 -4.31 -18.68 -0.46
N ILE A 6 -5.28 -18.10 -1.18
CA ILE A 6 -5.98 -18.79 -2.29
C ILE A 6 -5.02 -19.16 -3.42
N PHE A 7 -4.10 -18.26 -3.81
CA PHE A 7 -3.12 -18.56 -4.85
C PHE A 7 -2.09 -19.62 -4.42
N ALA A 8 -1.67 -19.61 -3.15
CA ALA A 8 -0.76 -20.62 -2.62
C ALA A 8 -1.45 -21.99 -2.47
N GLU A 9 -2.73 -22.01 -2.07
CA GLU A 9 -3.49 -23.24 -1.85
C GLU A 9 -3.89 -23.94 -3.15
N HIS A 10 -4.27 -23.18 -4.18
CA HIS A 10 -4.68 -23.73 -5.47
C HIS A 10 -3.56 -23.81 -6.51
N HIS A 11 -2.31 -23.45 -6.16
CA HIS A 11 -1.17 -23.39 -7.08
C HIS A 11 -1.48 -22.64 -8.39
N ILE A 12 -2.38 -21.64 -8.36
CA ILE A 12 -2.88 -20.96 -9.57
C ILE A 12 -1.76 -20.19 -10.28
N LEU A 13 -0.74 -19.75 -9.52
CA LEU A 13 0.45 -19.10 -10.06
C LEU A 13 1.29 -20.02 -10.96
N ARG A 14 1.06 -21.34 -10.93
CA ARG A 14 1.68 -22.35 -11.82
C ARG A 14 1.20 -22.26 -13.26
N PHE A 15 -0.06 -21.88 -13.48
CA PHE A 15 -0.65 -21.80 -14.82
C PHE A 15 -0.65 -20.38 -15.40
N LEU A 16 -0.40 -19.37 -14.56
CA LEU A 16 -0.54 -17.98 -14.92
C LEU A 16 0.83 -17.33 -15.11
N SER A 17 1.09 -16.81 -16.30
CA SER A 17 2.32 -16.04 -16.57
C SER A 17 2.49 -14.91 -15.55
N VAL A 18 3.72 -14.66 -15.10
CA VAL A 18 4.09 -13.59 -14.15
C VAL A 18 3.45 -12.26 -14.51
N LYS A 19 3.42 -11.93 -15.79
CA LYS A 19 2.84 -10.67 -16.29
C LYS A 19 1.34 -10.61 -16.02
N VAL A 20 0.61 -11.69 -16.31
CA VAL A 20 -0.85 -11.75 -16.12
C VAL A 20 -1.21 -11.75 -14.65
N GLY A 21 -0.52 -12.55 -13.82
CA GLY A 21 -0.74 -12.57 -12.38
C GLY A 21 -0.44 -11.23 -11.70
N THR A 22 0.64 -10.56 -12.12
CA THR A 22 0.99 -9.23 -11.63
C THR A 22 -0.04 -8.18 -12.02
N THR A 23 -0.47 -8.15 -13.30
CA THR A 23 -1.47 -7.20 -13.78
C THR A 23 -2.82 -7.40 -13.12
N LEU A 24 -3.27 -8.65 -12.95
CA LEU A 24 -4.53 -8.97 -12.29
C LEU A 24 -4.52 -8.49 -10.84
N ARG A 25 -3.44 -8.76 -10.11
CA ARG A 25 -3.31 -8.33 -8.71
C ARG A 25 -3.23 -6.81 -8.58
N LEU A 26 -2.50 -6.15 -9.48
CA LEU A 26 -2.47 -4.69 -9.54
C LEU A 26 -3.87 -4.13 -9.80
N GLY A 27 -4.60 -4.66 -10.79
CA GLY A 27 -5.97 -4.25 -11.11
C GLY A 27 -6.92 -4.38 -9.91
N ILE A 28 -6.88 -5.52 -9.22
CA ILE A 28 -7.69 -5.73 -8.00
C ILE A 28 -7.28 -4.74 -6.90
N SER A 29 -5.99 -4.50 -6.71
CA SER A 29 -5.52 -3.56 -5.69
C SER A 29 -6.00 -2.13 -5.95
N VAL A 30 -5.97 -1.69 -7.21
CA VAL A 30 -6.46 -0.37 -7.62
C VAL A 30 -7.96 -0.30 -7.39
N LEU A 31 -8.75 -1.28 -7.88
CA LEU A 31 -10.21 -1.28 -7.73
C LEU A 31 -10.63 -1.27 -6.25
N TYR A 32 -10.02 -2.12 -5.43
CA TYR A 32 -10.30 -2.20 -4.00
C TYR A 32 -10.02 -0.87 -3.30
N THR A 33 -8.84 -0.30 -3.50
CA THR A 33 -8.45 0.96 -2.84
C THR A 33 -9.21 2.15 -3.38
N PHE A 34 -9.59 2.15 -4.66
CA PHE A 34 -10.42 3.17 -5.28
C PHE A 34 -11.83 3.18 -4.66
N ILE A 35 -12.49 2.03 -4.57
CA ILE A 35 -13.81 1.93 -3.93
C ILE A 35 -13.72 2.32 -2.44
N ALA A 36 -12.73 1.80 -1.72
CA ALA A 36 -12.54 2.13 -0.30
C ALA A 36 -12.33 3.63 -0.08
N SER A 37 -11.55 4.28 -0.93
CA SER A 37 -11.31 5.72 -0.86
C SER A 37 -12.57 6.55 -1.14
N ILE A 38 -13.42 6.13 -2.08
CA ILE A 38 -14.72 6.77 -2.36
C ILE A 38 -15.61 6.66 -1.11
N CYS A 39 -15.68 5.48 -0.49
CA CYS A 39 -16.47 5.29 0.73
C CYS A 39 -15.95 6.20 1.85
N MET A 40 -14.63 6.30 2.04
CA MET A 40 -14.03 7.16 3.07
C MET A 40 -14.31 8.64 2.81
N SER A 41 -14.06 9.14 1.59
CA SER A 41 -14.35 10.53 1.23
C SER A 41 -15.85 10.85 1.28
N GLY A 42 -16.70 9.89 0.91
CA GLY A 42 -18.16 9.99 1.00
C GLY A 42 -18.64 10.12 2.45
N ASN A 43 -18.03 9.37 3.38
CA ASN A 43 -18.29 9.53 4.81
C ASN A 43 -17.89 10.93 5.30
N ILE A 44 -16.69 11.40 4.97
CA ILE A 44 -16.23 12.76 5.34
C ILE A 44 -17.21 13.81 4.84
N TRP A 45 -17.69 13.69 3.60
CA TRP A 45 -18.63 14.63 3.01
C TRP A 45 -20.04 14.55 3.61
N ALA A 46 -20.51 13.35 3.96
CA ALA A 46 -21.82 13.14 4.57
C ALA A 46 -21.92 13.77 5.97
N PHE A 47 -20.83 13.73 6.75
CA PHE A 47 -20.75 14.26 8.10
C PHE A 47 -20.09 15.64 8.20
N ARG A 48 -20.24 16.49 7.18
CA ARG A 48 -19.58 17.81 7.14
C ARG A 48 -20.14 18.87 8.11
N GLU A 49 -21.20 18.58 8.88
CA GLU A 49 -21.78 19.40 9.97
C GLU A 49 -21.80 20.94 9.76
N GLY A 50 -22.03 21.41 8.52
CA GLY A 50 -22.13 22.84 8.18
C GLY A 50 -20.90 23.45 7.50
N TRP A 51 -19.84 22.67 7.27
CA TRP A 51 -18.67 23.10 6.52
C TRP A 51 -18.97 23.18 5.01
N ASP A 52 -18.75 24.35 4.42
CA ASP A 52 -19.04 24.66 3.02
C ASP A 52 -17.95 24.14 2.06
N VAL A 53 -17.89 22.81 1.92
CA VAL A 53 -16.91 22.13 1.05
C VAL A 53 -17.44 22.03 -0.37
N ASN A 54 -16.69 22.59 -1.33
CA ASN A 54 -17.00 22.51 -2.75
C ASN A 54 -16.85 21.06 -3.27
N GLY A 55 -17.65 20.66 -4.26
CA GLY A 55 -17.49 19.39 -4.96
C GLY A 55 -16.08 19.15 -5.53
N GLY A 56 -15.37 20.21 -5.94
CA GLY A 56 -13.97 20.12 -6.33
C GLY A 56 -13.05 19.66 -5.19
N GLN A 57 -13.25 20.18 -3.98
CA GLN A 57 -12.48 19.79 -2.79
C GLN A 57 -12.78 18.34 -2.39
N VAL A 58 -14.00 17.85 -2.60
CA VAL A 58 -14.36 16.45 -2.38
C VAL A 58 -13.61 15.53 -3.35
N ALA A 59 -13.55 15.88 -4.64
CA ALA A 59 -12.81 15.11 -5.63
C ALA A 59 -11.30 15.07 -5.33
N LEU A 60 -10.72 16.20 -4.91
CA LEU A 60 -9.31 16.26 -4.48
C LEU A 60 -9.05 15.44 -3.22
N THR A 61 -9.94 15.55 -2.22
CA THR A 61 -9.88 14.75 -0.97
C THR A 61 -9.89 13.27 -1.28
N TRP A 62 -10.79 12.84 -2.18
CA TRP A 62 -10.89 11.47 -2.63
C TRP A 62 -9.59 10.97 -3.29
N MET A 63 -9.04 11.73 -4.25
CA MET A 63 -7.80 11.35 -4.93
C MET A 63 -6.59 11.29 -3.98
N ALA A 64 -6.50 12.20 -3.01
CA ALA A 64 -5.45 12.19 -2.00
C ALA A 64 -5.54 10.94 -1.09
N ILE A 65 -6.75 10.61 -0.62
CA ILE A 65 -6.99 9.40 0.19
C ILE A 65 -6.71 8.15 -0.65
N TRP A 66 -7.14 8.10 -1.90
CA TRP A 66 -6.88 6.98 -2.80
C TRP A 66 -5.38 6.71 -2.96
N LEU A 67 -4.57 7.76 -3.21
CA LEU A 67 -3.13 7.63 -3.40
C LEU A 67 -2.47 6.97 -2.19
N VAL A 68 -2.82 7.40 -0.97
CA VAL A 68 -2.26 6.85 0.27
C VAL A 68 -2.79 5.46 0.58
N MET A 69 -4.07 5.18 0.31
CA MET A 69 -4.61 3.82 0.43
C MET A 69 -3.91 2.84 -0.53
N HIS A 70 -3.68 3.25 -1.77
CA HIS A 70 -3.02 2.42 -2.78
C HIS A 70 -1.53 2.21 -2.46
N LEU A 71 -0.83 3.25 -2.02
CA LEU A 71 0.53 3.18 -1.49
C LEU A 71 0.63 2.17 -0.33
N ASN A 72 -0.24 2.29 0.67
CA ASN A 72 -0.23 1.40 1.84
C ASN A 72 -0.52 -0.05 1.44
N PHE A 73 -1.44 -0.26 0.50
CA PHE A 73 -1.71 -1.60 -0.04
C PHE A 73 -0.44 -2.20 -0.67
N LEU A 74 0.24 -1.46 -1.55
CA LEU A 74 1.47 -1.92 -2.22
C LEU A 74 2.59 -2.24 -1.21
N LEU A 75 2.78 -1.38 -0.20
CA LEU A 75 3.77 -1.61 0.85
C LEU A 75 3.47 -2.88 1.66
N ILE A 76 2.26 -3.00 2.20
CA ILE A 76 1.87 -4.18 2.98
C ILE A 76 2.00 -5.45 2.14
N ASP A 77 1.56 -5.39 0.88
CA ASP A 77 1.63 -6.53 -0.01
C ASP A 77 3.09 -6.94 -0.31
N SER A 78 3.99 -5.97 -0.48
CA SER A 78 5.43 -6.24 -0.63
C SER A 78 6.06 -6.83 0.64
N VAL A 79 5.66 -6.36 1.83
CA VAL A 79 6.14 -6.87 3.12
C VAL A 79 5.78 -8.35 3.31
N THR A 80 4.62 -8.78 2.80
CA THR A 80 4.24 -10.20 2.85
C THR A 80 5.13 -11.13 2.01
N THR A 81 6.07 -10.61 1.24
CA THR A 81 7.08 -11.41 0.51
C THR A 81 8.35 -11.67 1.31
N VAL A 82 8.51 -10.94 2.42
CA VAL A 82 9.68 -11.01 3.30
C VAL A 82 9.30 -11.57 4.66
N ILE A 83 8.17 -11.12 5.21
CA ILE A 83 7.71 -11.49 6.55
C ILE A 83 6.72 -12.65 6.45
N PRO A 84 6.93 -13.76 7.21
CA PRO A 84 5.96 -14.83 7.29
C PRO A 84 4.60 -14.34 7.79
N MET A 85 3.50 -14.91 7.26
CA MET A 85 2.14 -14.51 7.60
C MET A 85 1.83 -14.50 9.12
N LYS A 86 2.54 -15.33 9.91
CA LYS A 86 2.42 -15.41 11.38
C LYS A 86 2.83 -14.12 12.10
N PHE A 87 3.83 -13.39 11.58
CA PHE A 87 4.36 -12.16 12.20
C PHE A 87 3.78 -10.88 11.58
N MET A 88 2.95 -11.05 10.56
CA MET A 88 2.38 -9.99 9.76
C MET A 88 1.51 -9.00 10.57
N PRO A 89 0.70 -9.43 11.57
CA PRO A 89 -0.04 -8.51 12.43
C PRO A 89 0.86 -7.51 13.17
N PHE A 90 2.03 -7.95 13.67
CA PHE A 90 2.96 -7.05 14.36
C PHE A 90 3.54 -6.01 13.40
N ALA A 91 3.93 -6.42 12.19
CA ALA A 91 4.46 -5.51 11.19
C ALA A 91 3.42 -4.45 10.75
N ILE A 92 2.19 -4.87 10.45
CA ILE A 92 1.11 -3.94 10.10
C ILE A 92 0.80 -3.01 11.25
N LEU A 93 0.64 -3.53 12.47
CA LEU A 93 0.26 -2.71 13.61
C LEU A 93 1.32 -1.65 13.91
N THR A 94 2.60 -2.03 13.89
CA THR A 94 3.71 -1.07 14.05
C THR A 94 3.68 -0.01 12.94
N TRP A 95 3.48 -0.42 11.68
CA TRP A 95 3.39 0.51 10.56
C TRP A 95 2.24 1.51 10.72
N ILE A 96 1.05 1.04 11.10
CA ILE A 96 -0.13 1.88 11.33
C ILE A 96 0.13 2.85 12.48
N ILE A 97 0.64 2.37 13.62
CA ILE A 97 0.88 3.23 14.79
C ILE A 97 1.87 4.34 14.45
N ILE A 98 2.96 4.04 13.73
CA ILE A 98 3.95 5.04 13.33
C ILE A 98 3.32 6.10 12.40
N ASN A 99 2.52 5.67 11.42
CA ASN A 99 1.86 6.56 10.47
C ASN A 99 0.81 7.45 11.14
N VAL A 100 -0.09 6.87 11.94
CA VAL A 100 -1.13 7.63 12.66
C VAL A 100 -0.50 8.56 13.69
N SER A 101 0.52 8.12 14.43
CA SER A 101 1.23 8.99 15.39
C SER A 101 1.85 10.20 14.68
N SER A 102 2.20 10.07 13.40
CA SER A 102 2.79 11.15 12.62
C SER A 102 1.82 12.24 12.19
N SER A 103 0.52 11.95 12.10
CA SER A 103 -0.47 12.98 11.83
C SER A 103 -0.95 13.71 13.10
N LEU A 104 -0.81 13.09 14.27
CA LEU A 104 -1.30 13.63 15.54
C LEU A 104 -0.29 14.50 16.30
N LEU A 105 1.01 14.22 16.16
CA LEU A 105 2.05 14.86 16.96
C LEU A 105 2.59 16.15 16.32
N PRO A 106 2.71 17.26 17.07
CA PRO A 106 3.33 18.48 16.57
C PRO A 106 4.86 18.32 16.52
N PHE A 107 5.39 17.98 15.34
CA PHE A 107 6.82 17.71 15.17
C PHE A 107 7.74 18.94 15.28
N ASP A 108 7.19 20.15 15.13
CA ASP A 108 7.96 21.38 15.32
C ASP A 108 8.42 21.56 16.77
N LEU A 109 7.62 21.05 17.72
CA LEU A 109 7.86 21.09 19.16
C LEU A 109 8.62 19.86 19.67
N SER A 110 8.85 18.84 18.83
CA SER A 110 9.50 17.60 19.22
C SER A 110 11.03 17.65 18.99
N PRO A 111 11.80 16.87 19.75
CA PRO A 111 13.23 16.69 19.51
C PRO A 111 13.51 16.24 18.06
N GLY A 112 14.68 16.61 17.53
CA GLY A 112 15.03 16.37 16.12
C GLY A 112 14.88 14.91 15.65
N PHE A 113 15.01 13.93 16.54
CA PHE A 113 14.79 12.51 16.23
C PHE A 113 13.36 12.21 15.73
N TYR A 114 12.33 12.80 16.36
CA TYR A 114 10.94 12.54 16.01
C TYR A 114 10.51 13.19 14.69
N ARG A 115 11.32 14.12 14.17
CA ARG A 115 11.08 14.78 12.87
C ARG A 115 11.20 13.83 11.68
N VAL A 116 11.68 12.60 11.87
CA VAL A 116 11.58 11.54 10.85
C VAL A 116 10.13 11.34 10.37
N GLY A 117 9.15 11.63 11.23
CA GLY A 117 7.73 11.53 10.90
C GLY A 117 7.27 12.44 9.77
N TYR A 118 8.00 13.52 9.45
CA TYR A 118 7.71 14.32 8.26
C TYR A 118 7.82 13.52 6.97
N ALA A 119 8.61 12.46 6.92
CA ALA A 119 8.71 11.64 5.72
C ALA A 119 7.53 10.66 5.57
N LEU A 120 6.70 10.47 6.60
CA LEU A 120 5.68 9.41 6.60
C LEU A 120 4.44 9.78 5.75
N PRO A 121 3.85 8.80 5.06
CA PRO A 121 2.68 9.02 4.21
C PRO A 121 1.51 9.72 4.90
N ASP A 122 1.13 9.30 6.12
CA ASP A 122 -0.03 9.85 6.81
C ASP A 122 0.16 11.31 7.22
N HIS A 123 1.37 11.70 7.62
CA HIS A 123 1.68 13.10 7.89
C HIS A 123 1.49 13.97 6.63
N GLN A 124 1.94 13.47 5.49
CA GLN A 124 1.80 14.18 4.21
C GLN A 124 0.36 14.19 3.68
N LEU A 125 -0.41 13.13 3.92
CA LEU A 125 -1.84 13.11 3.64
C LEU A 125 -2.57 14.16 4.47
N TYR A 126 -2.29 14.23 5.77
CA TYR A 126 -2.91 15.20 6.66
C TYR A 126 -2.64 16.63 6.20
N GLN A 127 -1.39 16.93 5.84
CA GLN A 127 -1.01 18.22 5.25
C GLN A 127 -1.76 18.55 3.95
N LEU A 128 -1.90 17.58 3.04
CA LEU A 128 -2.67 17.75 1.81
C LEU A 128 -4.16 17.97 2.06
N LEU A 129 -4.74 17.22 2.99
CA LEU A 129 -6.16 17.36 3.33
C LEU A 129 -6.43 18.73 3.92
N LEU A 130 -5.60 19.19 4.88
CA LEU A 130 -5.71 20.56 5.41
C LEU A 130 -5.61 21.62 4.31
N ASP A 131 -4.67 21.47 3.38
CA ASP A 131 -4.49 22.40 2.27
C ASP A 131 -5.74 22.47 1.37
N ILE A 132 -6.27 21.32 0.97
CA ILE A 132 -7.50 21.22 0.18
C ILE A 132 -8.68 21.85 0.92
N TRP A 133 -8.79 21.58 2.21
CA TRP A 133 -9.91 21.97 3.06
C TRP A 133 -9.92 23.44 3.44
N THR A 134 -8.75 24.05 3.49
CA THR A 134 -8.56 25.48 3.79
C THR A 134 -8.37 26.34 2.54
N ASP A 135 -8.58 25.76 1.35
CA ASP A 135 -8.43 26.42 0.05
C ASP A 135 -7.04 27.06 -0.13
N GLY A 136 -5.99 26.34 0.30
CA GLY A 136 -4.61 26.79 0.10
C GLY A 136 -4.08 27.79 1.12
N CYS A 137 -4.73 27.94 2.29
CA CYS A 137 -4.37 28.93 3.31
C CYS A 137 -2.91 28.82 3.80
N ASN A 138 -2.33 27.62 3.78
CA ASN A 138 -0.91 27.40 4.04
C ASN A 138 -0.45 26.17 3.23
N PRO A 139 0.24 26.34 2.08
CA PRO A 139 0.42 25.26 1.12
C PRO A 139 1.73 24.46 1.30
N PRO A 140 1.71 23.29 1.97
CA PRO A 140 2.78 22.30 1.86
C PRO A 140 2.66 21.44 0.60
N LEU A 141 1.66 21.66 -0.26
CA LEU A 141 1.35 20.86 -1.46
C LEU A 141 2.59 20.51 -2.29
N TYR A 142 3.46 21.50 -2.55
CA TYR A 142 4.73 21.33 -3.26
C TYR A 142 5.66 20.29 -2.62
N ARG A 143 5.64 20.16 -1.29
CA ARG A 143 6.45 19.21 -0.53
C ARG A 143 5.75 17.87 -0.35
N SER A 144 4.46 17.89 -0.01
CA SER A 144 3.72 16.69 0.38
C SER A 144 3.47 15.75 -0.79
N LEU A 145 3.08 16.29 -1.94
CA LEU A 145 2.73 15.49 -3.10
C LEU A 145 3.93 14.68 -3.65
N PRO A 146 5.12 15.28 -3.86
CA PRO A 146 6.29 14.51 -4.32
C PRO A 146 6.74 13.44 -3.33
N ILE A 147 6.61 13.67 -2.02
CA ILE A 147 6.95 12.66 -1.00
C ILE A 147 6.01 11.46 -1.11
N LEU A 148 4.70 11.70 -1.23
CA LEU A 148 3.73 10.62 -1.43
C LEU A 148 3.96 9.85 -2.74
N PHE A 149 4.24 10.55 -3.83
CA PHE A 149 4.59 9.91 -5.10
C PHE A 149 5.88 9.09 -5.01
N SER A 150 6.88 9.58 -4.25
CA SER A 150 8.12 8.84 -4.02
C SER A 150 7.86 7.52 -3.29
N TRP A 151 7.05 7.55 -2.23
CA TRP A 151 6.61 6.33 -1.54
C TRP A 151 5.79 5.41 -2.42
N TRP A 152 4.91 5.96 -3.27
CA TRP A 152 4.14 5.17 -4.20
C TRP A 152 5.04 4.44 -5.21
N ILE A 153 6.05 5.12 -5.77
CA ILE A 153 7.05 4.50 -6.66
C ILE A 153 7.83 3.40 -5.92
N ILE A 154 8.28 3.68 -4.70
CA ILE A 154 9.00 2.68 -3.87
C ILE A 154 8.12 1.46 -3.63
N GLY A 155 6.86 1.66 -3.23
CA GLY A 155 5.89 0.59 -3.01
C GLY A 155 5.61 -0.20 -4.29
N PHE A 156 5.50 0.47 -5.44
CA PHE A 156 5.29 -0.17 -6.73
C PHE A 156 6.49 -1.03 -7.15
N VAL A 157 7.71 -0.53 -7.02
CA VAL A 157 8.94 -1.29 -7.30
C VAL A 157 9.07 -2.47 -6.35
N ALA A 158 8.82 -2.28 -5.05
CA ALA A 158 8.85 -3.34 -4.05
C ALA A 158 7.80 -4.42 -4.32
N PHE A 159 6.59 -4.03 -4.73
CA PHE A 159 5.53 -4.96 -5.16
C PHE A 159 5.96 -5.79 -6.37
N LEU A 160 6.51 -5.17 -7.42
CA LEU A 160 7.00 -5.88 -8.60
C LEU A 160 8.13 -6.85 -8.25
N ALA A 161 9.07 -6.42 -7.41
CA ALA A 161 10.16 -7.28 -6.93
C ALA A 161 9.61 -8.46 -6.12
N GLY A 162 8.66 -8.21 -5.23
CA GLY A 162 7.99 -9.24 -4.43
C GLY A 162 7.25 -10.27 -5.29
N MET A 163 6.55 -9.83 -6.34
CA MET A 163 5.87 -10.72 -7.28
C MET A 163 6.85 -11.60 -8.07
N ARG A 164 7.97 -11.04 -8.53
CA ARG A 164 9.02 -11.81 -9.22
C ARG A 164 9.65 -12.86 -8.30
N LYS A 165 9.96 -12.46 -7.06
CA LYS A 165 10.52 -13.37 -6.05
C LYS A 165 9.62 -14.58 -5.83
N ARG A 166 8.32 -14.36 -5.63
CA ARG A 166 7.34 -15.45 -5.39
C ARG A 166 7.26 -16.44 -6.54
N HIS A 167 7.22 -15.94 -7.77
CA HIS A 167 7.18 -16.83 -8.93
C HIS A 167 8.45 -17.69 -9.05
N ASN A 168 9.61 -17.10 -8.78
CA ASN A 168 10.88 -17.85 -8.83
C ASN A 168 10.94 -18.94 -7.75
N GLU A 169 10.42 -18.67 -6.55
CA GLU A 169 10.36 -19.65 -5.45
C GLU A 169 9.47 -20.85 -5.81
N GLU A 170 8.32 -20.60 -6.43
CA GLU A 170 7.40 -21.65 -6.88
C GLU A 170 8.01 -22.52 -7.99
N MET A 171 8.64 -21.91 -8.99
CA MET A 171 9.33 -22.64 -10.08
C MET A 171 10.51 -23.48 -9.58
N SER A 172 11.25 -22.98 -8.58
CA SER A 172 12.38 -23.70 -7.99
C SER A 172 11.90 -24.93 -7.22
N GLY A 173 10.81 -24.79 -6.45
CA GLY A 173 10.21 -25.91 -5.72
C GLY A 173 9.60 -26.98 -6.62
N GLU A 174 9.15 -26.64 -7.83
CA GLU A 174 8.71 -27.62 -8.83
C GLU A 174 9.89 -28.41 -9.39
N THR A 175 10.98 -27.74 -9.75
CA THR A 175 12.19 -28.39 -10.26
C THR A 175 12.73 -29.43 -9.27
N GLU A 176 12.71 -29.11 -7.97
CA GLU A 176 13.16 -30.04 -6.91
C GLU A 176 12.24 -31.26 -6.77
N LYS A 177 10.91 -31.07 -6.89
CA LYS A 177 9.95 -32.18 -6.87
C LYS A 177 10.08 -33.09 -8.09
N ASP A 178 10.22 -32.51 -9.27
CA ASP A 178 10.40 -33.26 -10.52
C ASP A 178 11.70 -34.09 -10.48
N LEU A 179 12.79 -33.53 -9.93
CA LEU A 179 14.05 -34.24 -9.71
C LEU A 179 13.93 -35.38 -8.69
N ALA A 180 13.11 -35.22 -7.65
CA ALA A 180 12.87 -36.24 -6.63
C ALA A 180 11.99 -37.40 -7.13
N GLU A 181 11.16 -37.18 -8.15
CA GLU A 181 10.31 -38.20 -8.77
C GLU A 181 10.99 -39.00 -9.88
N ILE A 182 12.19 -38.64 -10.32
CA ILE A 182 12.98 -39.44 -11.29
C ILE A 182 13.34 -40.78 -10.61
N PRO A 183 12.79 -41.92 -11.06
CA PRO A 183 13.07 -43.20 -10.42
C PRO A 183 14.55 -43.56 -10.58
N LEU A 184 15.13 -44.12 -9.52
CA LEU A 184 16.48 -44.71 -9.41
C LEU A 184 16.79 -45.83 -10.44
N THR A 185 16.00 -45.96 -11.52
CA THR A 185 16.11 -47.00 -12.56
C THR A 185 17.09 -46.64 -13.69
N ALA A 186 17.88 -45.58 -13.53
CA ALA A 186 18.90 -45.15 -14.49
C ALA A 186 20.32 -45.26 -13.91
N VAL A 187 20.63 -46.39 -13.26
CA VAL A 187 21.98 -46.91 -13.00
C VAL A 187 21.94 -48.42 -13.17
#